data_AF-A0A961GTG3-F1
#
_entry.id   AF-A0A961GTG3-F1
#
_cell.length_a   1.000
_cell.length_b   1.000
_cell.length_c   1.000
_cell.angle_alpha   90.00
_cell.angle_beta   90.00
_cell.angle_gamma   90.00
#
_symmetry.space_group_name_H-M   'P 1'
#
loop_
_entity.id
_entity.type
_entity.pdbx_description
1 polymer ?
#
loop_
_entity_poly.entity_id
_entity_poly.type
_entity_poly.pdbx_seq_one_letter_code
_entity_poly.pdbx_strand_id
1 'polypeptide(L)'
;MNLEDLRLAVYRTFAHEGHAPSTTELCAELGASTEQVDHGLCELAAARHLVLDADGRIVMAHPFSAVPLGFSVMGSSTLWWGGCAWDS
;
A
#
# COMPACT_ATOMS: atom_id res chain seq x y z
N MET A 1 -8.51 14.23 5.72
CA MET A 1 -7.12 13.90 5.34
C MET A 1 -7.00 14.05 3.83
N ASN A 2 -5.84 14.43 3.30
CA ASN A 2 -5.60 14.47 1.86
C ASN A 2 -5.35 13.06 1.33
N LEU A 3 -6.13 12.61 0.33
CA LEU A 3 -6.00 11.26 -0.24
C LEU A 3 -4.66 11.02 -0.94
N GLU A 4 -4.07 12.06 -1.53
CA GLU A 4 -2.78 11.92 -2.20
C GLU A 4 -1.66 11.70 -1.19
N ASP A 5 -1.72 12.36 -0.02
CA ASP A 5 -0.75 12.14 1.05
C ASP A 5 -0.86 10.71 1.60
N LEU A 6 -2.08 10.19 1.78
CA LEU A 6 -2.31 8.79 2.16
C LEU A 6 -1.75 7.82 1.11
N ARG A 7 -2.00 8.08 -0.18
CA ARG A 7 -1.50 7.25 -1.28
C ARG A 7 0.03 7.24 -1.30
N LEU A 8 0.66 8.40 -1.14
CA LEU A 8 2.12 8.52 -1.12
C LEU A 8 2.74 7.81 0.09
N ALA A 9 2.12 7.88 1.27
CA ALA A 9 2.57 7.14 2.44
C ALA A 9 2.62 5.64 2.15
N VAL A 10 1.52 5.06 1.62
CA VAL A 10 1.46 3.64 1.24
C VAL A 10 2.57 3.26 0.25
N TYR A 11 2.75 4.04 -0.81
CA TYR A 11 3.73 3.74 -1.85
C TYR A 11 5.17 3.87 -1.35
N ARG A 12 5.43 4.83 -0.46
CA ARG A 12 6.74 4.99 0.18
C ARG A 12 7.06 3.82 1.08
N THR A 13 6.14 3.38 1.94
CA THR A 13 6.37 2.21 2.80
C THR A 13 6.71 0.99 1.95
N PHE A 14 5.95 0.70 0.90
CA PHE A 14 6.29 -0.40 -0.01
C PHE A 14 7.69 -0.28 -0.62
N ALA A 15 8.04 0.90 -1.13
CA ALA A 15 9.36 1.12 -1.76
C ALA A 15 10.52 0.99 -0.75
N HIS A 16 10.32 1.44 0.49
CA HIS A 16 11.35 1.50 1.52
C HIS A 16 11.46 0.24 2.38
N GLU A 17 10.36 -0.48 2.57
CA GLU A 17 10.26 -1.62 3.51
C GLU A 17 9.89 -2.94 2.81
N GLY A 18 9.32 -2.88 1.60
CA GLY A 18 8.93 -4.06 0.83
C GLY A 18 7.57 -4.65 1.19
N HIS A 19 6.84 -4.03 2.13
CA HIS A 19 5.50 -4.44 2.52
C HIS A 19 4.54 -3.24 2.66
N ALA A 20 3.25 -3.52 2.75
CA ALA A 20 2.25 -2.50 3.01
C ALA A 20 2.39 -1.96 4.45
N PRO A 21 2.05 -0.68 4.69
CA PRO A 21 1.88 -0.19 6.05
C PRO A 21 0.59 -0.71 6.67
N SER A 22 0.58 -0.80 8.00
CA SER A 22 -0.63 -0.98 8.80
C SER A 22 -1.42 0.33 8.93
N THR A 23 -2.71 0.22 9.24
CA THR A 23 -3.57 1.38 9.54
C THR A 23 -2.99 2.21 10.70
N THR A 24 -2.42 1.57 11.71
CA THR A 24 -1.80 2.26 12.86
C THR A 24 -0.59 3.10 12.45
N GLU A 25 0.27 2.57 11.57
CA GLU A 25 1.42 3.32 11.05
C GLU A 25 0.96 4.54 10.24
N LEU A 26 -0.06 4.36 9.38
CA LEU A 26 -0.65 5.45 8.61
C LEU A 26 -1.28 6.53 9.50
N CYS A 27 -1.99 6.14 10.56
CA CYS A 27 -2.55 7.09 11.52
C CYS A 27 -1.46 7.91 12.20
N ALA A 28 -0.37 7.25 12.62
CA ALA A 28 0.75 7.89 13.30
C ALA A 28 1.51 8.84 12.36
N GLU A 29 1.76 8.43 11.11
CA GLU A 29 2.47 9.25 10.11
C GLU A 29 1.65 10.47 9.69
N LEU A 30 0.34 10.30 9.45
CA LEU A 30 -0.52 11.33 8.87
C LEU A 30 -1.25 12.16 9.93
N GLY A 31 -1.12 11.83 11.21
CA GLY A 31 -1.86 12.49 12.30
C GLY A 31 -3.37 12.38 12.14
N ALA A 32 -3.84 11.25 11.61
CA ALA A 32 -5.25 11.01 11.27
C ALA A 32 -5.86 9.96 12.20
N SER A 33 -7.20 9.97 12.32
CA SER A 33 -7.92 8.90 13.02
C SER A 33 -8.00 7.63 12.18
N THR A 34 -8.20 6.48 12.83
CA THR A 34 -8.43 5.20 12.17
C THR A 34 -9.57 5.29 11.15
N GLU A 35 -10.68 5.95 11.50
CA GLU A 35 -11.83 6.11 10.60
C GLU A 35 -11.47 6.94 9.36
N GLN A 36 -10.64 7.97 9.51
CA GLN A 36 -10.19 8.79 8.38
C GLN A 36 -9.28 7.98 7.45
N VAL A 37 -8.40 7.14 8.00
CA VAL A 37 -7.52 6.26 7.22
C VAL A 37 -8.32 5.18 6.51
N ASP A 38 -9.19 4.46 7.21
CA ASP A 38 -9.99 3.39 6.63
C ASP A 38 -10.91 3.91 5.52
N HIS A 39 -11.54 5.07 5.74
CA HIS A 39 -12.34 5.73 4.70
C HIS A 39 -11.48 6.10 3.48
N GLY A 40 -10.31 6.71 3.71
CA GLY A 40 -9.41 7.08 2.63
C GLY A 40 -8.87 5.87 1.85
N LEU A 41 -8.57 4.76 2.52
CA LEU A 41 -8.17 3.50 1.89
C LEU A 41 -9.31 2.94 1.02
N CYS A 42 -10.55 3.00 1.50
CA CYS A 42 -11.73 2.62 0.70
C CYS A 42 -11.89 3.51 -0.54
N GLU A 43 -11.71 4.83 -0.41
CA GLU A 43 -11.79 5.75 -1.55
C GLU A 43 -10.69 5.50 -2.59
N LEU A 44 -9.44 5.27 -2.14
CA LEU A 44 -8.32 4.90 -3.01
C LEU A 44 -8.56 3.56 -3.71
N ALA A 45 -9.16 2.59 -3.03
CA ALA A 45 -9.52 1.30 -3.62
C ALA A 45 -10.63 1.45 -4.66
N ALA A 46 -11.66 2.26 -4.38
CA ALA A 46 -12.72 2.58 -5.34
C ALA A 46 -12.16 3.27 -6.60
N ALA A 47 -11.14 4.12 -6.44
CA ALA A 47 -10.40 4.75 -7.53
C ALA A 47 -9.36 3.83 -8.20
N ARG A 48 -9.24 2.55 -7.78
CA ARG A 48 -8.29 1.55 -8.28
C ARG A 48 -6.82 1.88 -8.06
N HIS A 49 -6.51 2.74 -7.08
CA HIS A 49 -5.13 2.98 -6.67
C HIS A 49 -4.58 1.90 -5.74
N LEU A 50 -5.47 1.23 -5.00
CA LEU A 50 -5.17 0.16 -4.06
C LEU A 50 -6.12 -1.03 -4.27
N VAL A 51 -5.71 -2.20 -3.78
CA VAL A 51 -6.57 -3.37 -3.60
C VAL A 51 -6.56 -3.73 -2.12
N LEU A 52 -7.75 -3.93 -1.55
CA LEU A 52 -7.93 -4.30 -0.15
C LEU A 52 -8.46 -5.74 -0.04
N ASP A 53 -8.10 -6.45 1.04
CA ASP A 53 -8.74 -7.71 1.42
C ASP A 53 -10.11 -7.49 2.11
N ALA A 54 -10.75 -8.58 2.53
CA ALA A 54 -12.04 -8.55 3.20
C ALA A 54 -12.01 -7.83 4.57
N ASP A 55 -10.82 -7.72 5.18
CA ASP A 55 -10.60 -7.04 6.46
C ASP A 55 -10.14 -5.58 6.25
N GLY A 56 -10.08 -5.09 5.01
CA GLY A 56 -9.65 -3.73 4.67
C GLY A 56 -8.14 -3.54 4.62
N ARG A 57 -7.33 -4.60 4.66
CA ARG A 57 -5.86 -4.50 4.58
C ARG A 57 -5.41 -4.35 3.15
N ILE A 58 -4.36 -3.54 2.95
CA ILE A 58 -3.76 -3.33 1.63
C ILE A 58 -3.05 -4.60 1.20
N VAL A 59 -3.56 -5.25 0.16
CA VAL A 59 -2.89 -6.39 -0.48
C VAL A 59 -2.11 -5.98 -1.72
N MET A 60 -2.42 -4.82 -2.29
CA MET A 60 -1.76 -4.33 -3.49
C MET A 60 -1.84 -2.81 -3.65
N ALA A 61 -0.78 -2.23 -4.18
CA ALA A 61 -0.63 -0.83 -4.55
C ALA A 61 0.27 -0.77 -5.80
N HIS A 62 -0.31 -0.90 -7.01
CA HIS A 62 0.47 -1.05 -8.25
C HIS A 62 1.65 -0.06 -8.34
N PRO A 63 2.89 -0.51 -8.58
CA PRO A 63 3.29 -1.87 -9.01
C PRO A 63 3.48 -2.89 -7.87
N PHE A 64 3.39 -2.48 -6.60
CA PHE A 64 3.67 -3.31 -5.44
C PHE A 64 2.53 -4.26 -5.08
N SER A 65 2.89 -5.46 -4.65
CA SER A 65 1.99 -6.47 -4.11
C SER A 65 2.52 -7.00 -2.78
N ALA A 66 1.63 -7.10 -1.78
CA ALA A 66 1.90 -7.77 -0.52
C ALA A 66 1.63 -9.29 -0.61
N VAL A 67 0.99 -9.76 -1.69
CA VAL A 67 0.74 -11.18 -1.96
C VAL A 67 1.70 -11.72 -3.02
N PRO A 68 2.17 -12.98 -2.90
CA PRO A 68 3.11 -13.56 -3.84
C PRO A 68 2.41 -13.88 -5.18
N LEU A 69 2.80 -13.15 -6.24
CA LEU A 69 2.26 -13.33 -7.59
C LEU A 69 3.27 -13.96 -8.57
N GLY A 70 4.42 -14.43 -8.07
CA GLY A 70 5.44 -15.11 -8.87
C GLY A 70 6.46 -14.18 -9.54
N PHE A 71 6.37 -12.87 -9.30
CA PHE A 71 7.30 -11.86 -9.80
C PHE A 71 7.91 -11.10 -8.63
N SER A 72 9.15 -11.43 -8.25
CA SER A 72 9.84 -10.76 -7.13
C SER A 72 10.80 -9.69 -7.63
N VAL A 73 10.82 -8.54 -6.97
CA VAL A 73 11.78 -7.47 -7.22
C VAL A 73 12.65 -7.29 -5.99
N MET A 74 13.95 -7.31 -6.20
CA MET A 74 14.94 -7.16 -5.14
C MET A 74 15.72 -5.86 -5.34
N GLY A 75 15.55 -4.93 -4.41
CA GLY A 75 16.42 -3.76 -4.26
C GLY A 75 17.65 -4.09 -3.41
N SER A 76 18.47 -3.08 -3.12
CA SER A 76 19.64 -3.24 -2.25
C SER A 76 19.30 -3.64 -0.81
N SER A 77 18.09 -3.29 -0.34
CA SER A 77 17.65 -3.46 1.04
C SER A 77 16.21 -3.96 1.19
N THR A 78 15.50 -4.18 0.09
CA THR A 78 14.08 -4.51 0.10
C THR A 78 13.77 -5.61 -0.91
N LEU A 79 12.76 -6.42 -0.57
CA LEU A 79 12.19 -7.43 -1.44
C LEU A 79 10.69 -7.21 -1.46
N TRP A 80 10.10 -7.08 -2.64
CA TRP A 80 8.65 -6.98 -2.81
C TRP A 80 8.18 -7.84 -3.98
N TRP A 81 6.86 -8.03 -4.09
CA TRP A 81 6.25 -8.69 -5.24
C TRP A 81 5.72 -7.64 -6.22
N GLY A 82 5.91 -7.86 -7.51
CA GLY A 82 5.27 -7.12 -8.59
C GLY A 82 3.88 -7.68 -8.90
N GLY A 83 2.97 -6.82 -9.37
CA GLY A 83 1.64 -7.22 -9.85
C GLY A 83 1.67 -8.11 -11.10
N CYS A 84 2.69 -7.94 -11.94
CA CYS A 84 2.92 -8.71 -13.15
C CYS A 84 4.40 -8.62 -13.61
N ALA A 85 4.73 -9.29 -14.72
CA ALA A 85 6.07 -9.26 -15.30
C ALA A 85 6.56 -7.85 -15.71
N TRP A 86 5.66 -6.93 -16.07
CA TRP A 86 6.01 -5.55 -16.40
C TRP A 86 6.33 -4.72 -15.15
N ASP A 87 5.73 -5.08 -14.02
CA ASP A 87 5.90 -4.39 -12.73
C ASP A 87 7.20 -4.80 -12.01
N SER A 88 8.09 -5.55 -12.68
CA SER A 88 9.33 -6.10 -12.12
C SER A 88 10.59 -5.47 -12.69
#